data_AF-A0A268TGS8-F1
#
_entry.id   AF-A0A268TGS8-F1
#
_cell.length_a   1.000
_cell.length_b   1.000
_cell.length_c   1.000
_cell.angle_alpha   90.00
_cell.angle_beta   90.00
_cell.angle_gamma   90.00
#
_symmetry.space_group_name_H-M   'P 1'
#
loop_
_entity.id
_entity.type
_entity.pdbx_description
1 polymer ?
#
loop_
_entity_poly.entity_id
_entity_poly.type
_entity_poly.pdbx_seq_one_letter_code
_entity_poly.pdbx_strand_id
1 'polypeptide(L)'
;MDKIITLHIQDTPQLRIARNFLIISVLIYMLSSLIYFLFLLNQKMITLTPLIIVSFILNMFGIYKLSKLGRNIRLFKYYMFLVLGSILYTLIMALLSKIFLDTWNFDLTMLHLESSQDKGTLDWLRVLIGFLMMGYVLLYFYCIYKIASELTGLSGDKLFLTGYKIVAFCFVLVGIGLLLLTFSVGFAKILMTFGGIGMIGGFFVFISGFFRLKQITYSIPYQVCNEDKT
;
A
#
# COMPACT_ATOMS: atom_id res chain seq x y z
N MET A 1 -23.93 28.99 11.04
CA MET A 1 -23.80 27.86 10.08
C MET A 1 -22.81 28.27 9.01
N ASP A 2 -21.60 27.75 9.06
CA ASP A 2 -20.56 28.08 8.09
C ASP A 2 -20.95 27.52 6.72
N LYS A 3 -21.15 28.42 5.76
CA LYS A 3 -21.51 28.06 4.39
C LYS A 3 -20.26 27.48 3.71
N ILE A 4 -20.24 26.17 3.53
CA ILE A 4 -19.17 25.46 2.84
C ILE A 4 -19.30 25.70 1.35
N ILE A 5 -18.34 26.40 0.75
CA ILE A 5 -18.25 26.54 -0.71
C ILE A 5 -17.43 25.38 -1.25
N THR A 6 -18.00 24.65 -2.21
CA THR A 6 -17.31 23.58 -2.93
C THR A 6 -16.65 24.19 -4.17
N LEU A 7 -15.32 24.24 -4.21
CA LEU A 7 -14.58 24.67 -5.39
C LEU A 7 -14.14 23.45 -6.21
N HIS A 8 -14.40 23.51 -7.51
CA HIS A 8 -13.99 22.50 -8.48
C HIS A 8 -12.75 23.00 -9.23
N ILE A 9 -11.58 22.45 -8.92
CA ILE A 9 -10.40 22.65 -9.77
C ILE A 9 -10.53 21.71 -10.96
N GLN A 10 -10.90 22.24 -12.14
CA GLN A 10 -11.02 21.46 -13.36
C GLN A 10 -9.65 21.28 -14.05
N ASP A 11 -9.23 20.03 -14.23
CA ASP A 11 -8.13 19.51 -15.08
C ASP A 11 -6.92 20.45 -15.32
N THR A 12 -6.35 21.00 -14.25
CA THR A 12 -5.12 21.81 -14.34
C THR A 12 -3.92 20.94 -14.77
N PRO A 13 -2.90 21.52 -15.42
CA PRO A 13 -1.69 20.77 -15.79
C PRO A 13 -1.01 20.13 -14.57
N GLN A 14 -1.07 20.77 -13.40
CA GLN A 14 -0.55 20.23 -12.15
C GLN A 14 -1.29 18.97 -11.69
N LEU A 15 -2.63 18.97 -11.81
CA LEU A 15 -3.47 17.81 -11.49
C LEU A 15 -3.16 16.63 -12.42
N ARG A 16 -2.99 16.90 -13.71
CA ARG A 16 -2.63 15.88 -14.71
C ARG A 16 -1.28 15.23 -14.40
N ILE A 17 -0.28 16.03 -14.02
CA ILE A 17 1.05 15.52 -13.63
C ILE A 17 0.93 14.65 -12.37
N ALA A 18 0.23 15.12 -11.34
CA ALA A 18 0.05 14.35 -10.09
C ALA A 18 -0.66 13.02 -10.35
N ARG A 19 -1.75 13.05 -11.12
CA ARG A 19 -2.51 11.87 -11.55
C ARG A 19 -1.62 10.87 -12.28
N ASN A 20 -0.84 11.33 -13.26
CA ASN A 20 0.03 10.46 -14.05
C ASN A 20 1.11 9.79 -13.20
N PHE A 21 1.73 10.51 -12.26
CA PHE A 21 2.69 9.90 -11.32
C PHE A 21 2.05 8.79 -10.47
N LEU A 22 0.82 9.02 -9.98
CA LEU A 22 0.10 8.01 -9.21
C LEU A 22 -0.25 6.79 -10.06
N ILE A 23 -0.80 6.99 -11.27
CA ILE A 23 -1.12 5.90 -12.19
C ILE A 23 0.12 5.07 -12.50
N ILE A 24 1.23 5.71 -12.88
CA ILE A 24 2.48 5.01 -13.21
C ILE A 24 3.00 4.26 -11.98
N SER A 25 2.96 4.86 -10.78
CA SER A 25 3.40 4.17 -9.55
C SER A 25 2.57 2.92 -9.25
N VAL A 26 1.23 3.00 -9.36
CA VAL A 26 0.37 1.84 -9.09
C VAL A 26 0.58 0.76 -10.16
N LEU A 27 0.80 1.14 -11.42
CA LEU A 27 1.13 0.18 -12.49
C LEU A 27 2.47 -0.50 -12.25
N ILE A 28 3.51 0.23 -11.81
CA ILE A 28 4.80 -0.37 -11.44
C ILE A 28 4.62 -1.31 -10.25
N TYR A 29 3.89 -0.91 -9.21
CA TYR A 29 3.59 -1.80 -8.06
C TYR A 29 2.85 -3.06 -8.49
N MET A 30 1.85 -2.95 -9.38
CA MET A 30 1.11 -4.08 -9.92
C MET A 30 2.03 -5.01 -10.71
N LEU A 31 2.88 -4.47 -11.58
CA LEU A 31 3.86 -5.23 -12.34
C LEU A 31 4.86 -5.94 -11.43
N SER A 32 5.42 -5.24 -10.43
CA SER A 32 6.33 -5.83 -9.45
C SER A 32 5.66 -6.95 -8.66
N SER A 33 4.40 -6.76 -8.26
CA SER A 33 3.63 -7.78 -7.53
C SER A 33 3.33 -9.01 -8.41
N LEU A 34 3.02 -8.80 -9.69
CA LEU A 34 2.81 -9.87 -10.66
C LEU A 34 4.09 -10.68 -10.89
N ILE A 35 5.23 -10.00 -11.11
CA ILE A 35 6.52 -10.66 -11.27
C ILE A 35 6.84 -11.45 -9.99
N TYR A 36 6.69 -10.84 -8.82
CA TYR A 36 6.92 -11.53 -7.55
C TYR A 36 6.04 -12.78 -7.40
N PHE A 37 4.75 -12.70 -7.75
CA PHE A 37 3.82 -13.82 -7.71
C PHE A 37 4.20 -14.96 -8.69
N LEU A 38 4.56 -14.62 -9.94
CA LEU A 38 5.01 -15.61 -10.94
C LEU A 38 6.30 -16.31 -10.52
N PHE A 39 7.20 -15.59 -9.85
CA PHE A 39 8.47 -16.13 -9.35
C PHE A 39 8.29 -16.95 -8.07
N LEU A 40 7.38 -16.55 -7.18
CA LEU A 40 6.96 -17.33 -6.02
C LEU A 40 6.40 -18.70 -6.43
N LEU A 41 5.56 -18.75 -7.47
CA LEU A 41 5.04 -20.01 -8.03
C LEU A 41 6.15 -20.93 -8.56
N ASN A 42 7.29 -20.36 -8.99
CA ASN A 42 8.44 -21.09 -9.51
C ASN A 42 9.58 -21.25 -8.47
N GLN A 43 9.35 -20.93 -7.20
CA GLN A 43 10.34 -20.98 -6.11
C GLN A 43 11.66 -20.23 -6.37
N LYS A 44 11.65 -19.22 -7.24
CA LYS A 44 12.83 -18.39 -7.53
C LYS A 44 12.68 -17.04 -6.83
N MET A 45 13.70 -16.61 -6.11
CA MET A 45 13.74 -15.28 -5.49
C MET A 45 14.37 -14.28 -6.46
N ILE A 46 13.66 -13.20 -6.78
CA ILE A 46 14.20 -12.06 -7.54
C ILE A 46 14.11 -10.79 -6.70
N THR A 47 15.20 -10.01 -6.71
CA THR A 47 15.26 -8.67 -6.16
C THR A 47 14.66 -7.65 -7.15
N LEU A 48 13.45 -7.17 -6.85
CA LEU A 48 12.77 -6.09 -7.60
C LEU A 48 13.01 -4.70 -7.00
N THR A 49 14.06 -4.56 -6.20
CA THR A 49 14.38 -3.34 -5.42
C THR A 49 14.38 -2.05 -6.26
N PRO A 50 14.96 -2.01 -7.49
CA PRO A 50 14.97 -0.78 -8.28
C PRO A 50 13.57 -0.32 -8.69
N LEU A 51 12.69 -1.24 -9.14
CA LEU A 51 11.32 -0.90 -9.53
C LEU A 51 10.51 -0.40 -8.34
N ILE A 52 10.69 -1.01 -7.16
CA ILE A 52 10.00 -0.61 -5.94
C ILE A 52 10.41 0.81 -5.53
N ILE A 53 11.70 1.15 -5.63
CA ILE A 53 12.21 2.50 -5.33
C ILE A 53 11.63 3.54 -6.29
N VAL A 54 11.63 3.26 -7.60
CA VAL A 54 11.05 4.17 -8.59
C VAL A 54 9.56 4.38 -8.32
N SER A 55 8.84 3.30 -8.03
CA SER A 55 7.42 3.37 -7.70
C SER A 55 7.16 4.21 -6.45
N PHE A 56 7.97 4.03 -5.40
CA PHE A 56 7.89 4.79 -4.16
C PHE A 56 8.09 6.29 -4.40
N ILE A 57 9.10 6.68 -5.19
CA ILE A 57 9.40 8.08 -5.51
C ILE A 57 8.21 8.71 -6.23
N LEU A 58 7.69 8.04 -7.28
CA LEU A 58 6.54 8.52 -8.04
C LEU A 58 5.30 8.67 -7.18
N ASN A 59 5.04 7.70 -6.30
CA ASN A 59 3.90 7.74 -5.39
C ASN A 59 4.01 8.90 -4.39
N MET A 60 5.20 9.12 -3.81
CA MET A 60 5.46 10.23 -2.89
C MET A 60 5.22 11.59 -3.57
N PHE A 61 5.79 11.81 -4.75
CA PHE A 61 5.56 13.04 -5.53
C PHE A 61 4.09 13.22 -5.93
N GLY A 62 3.43 12.14 -6.33
CA GLY A 62 2.02 12.14 -6.72
C GLY A 62 1.11 12.53 -5.56
N ILE A 63 1.25 11.88 -4.40
CA ILE A 63 0.45 12.16 -3.21
C ILE A 63 0.73 13.56 -2.67
N TYR A 64 1.99 13.98 -2.60
CA TYR A 64 2.35 15.32 -2.15
C TYR A 64 1.71 16.42 -3.00
N LYS A 65 1.80 16.31 -4.34
CA LYS A 65 1.14 17.26 -5.25
C LYS A 65 -0.36 17.23 -5.09
N LEU A 66 -0.96 16.03 -5.00
CA LEU A 66 -2.40 15.87 -4.87
C LEU A 66 -2.91 16.44 -3.54
N SER A 67 -2.20 16.23 -2.42
CA SER A 67 -2.55 16.80 -1.12
C SER A 67 -2.47 18.32 -1.12
N LYS A 68 -1.48 18.90 -1.80
CA LYS A 68 -1.33 20.35 -1.93
C LYS A 68 -2.46 20.95 -2.77
N LEU A 69 -2.77 20.33 -3.90
CA LEU A 69 -3.86 20.75 -4.79
C LEU A 69 -5.23 20.64 -4.14
N GLY A 70 -5.50 19.54 -3.41
CA GLY A 70 -6.76 19.33 -2.72
C GLY A 70 -6.86 19.96 -1.34
N ARG A 71 -5.83 20.72 -0.91
CA ARG A 71 -5.70 21.27 0.46
C ARG A 71 -6.01 20.23 1.54
N ASN A 72 -5.69 18.96 1.28
CA ASN A 72 -6.03 17.84 2.14
C ASN A 72 -4.77 17.31 2.82
N ILE A 73 -4.50 17.85 4.01
CA ILE A 73 -3.35 17.46 4.82
C ILE A 73 -3.47 16.02 5.37
N ARG A 74 -4.71 15.50 5.50
CA ARG A 74 -4.95 14.14 6.00
C ARG A 74 -4.42 13.09 5.03
N LEU A 75 -4.64 13.29 3.72
CA LEU A 75 -4.12 12.41 2.69
C LEU A 75 -2.60 12.25 2.80
N PHE A 76 -1.88 13.36 2.92
CA PHE A 76 -0.42 13.34 3.08
C PHE A 76 0.00 12.71 4.41
N LYS A 77 -0.69 13.03 5.50
CA LYS A 77 -0.40 12.46 6.83
C LYS A 77 -0.52 10.94 6.85
N TYR A 78 -1.59 10.39 6.26
CA TYR A 78 -1.78 8.93 6.19
C TYR A 78 -0.71 8.26 5.34
N TYR A 79 -0.30 8.87 4.22
CA TYR A 79 0.80 8.35 3.42
C TYR A 79 2.14 8.41 4.15
N MET A 80 2.49 9.55 4.77
CA MET A 80 3.72 9.68 5.54
C MET A 80 3.77 8.71 6.72
N PHE A 81 2.64 8.49 7.39
CA PHE A 81 2.55 7.51 8.47
C PHE A 81 2.82 6.08 7.98
N LEU A 82 2.31 5.73 6.79
CA LEU A 82 2.65 4.46 6.13
C LEU A 82 4.15 4.34 5.86
N VAL A 83 4.78 5.38 5.27
CA VAL A 83 6.21 5.39 4.95
C VAL A 83 7.08 5.25 6.20
N LEU A 84 6.81 6.06 7.23
CA LEU A 84 7.53 5.99 8.50
C LEU A 84 7.33 4.64 9.19
N GLY A 85 6.12 4.08 9.13
CA GLY A 85 5.82 2.74 9.61
C GLY A 85 6.64 1.67 8.91
N SER A 86 6.78 1.73 7.58
CA SER A 86 7.61 0.82 6.80
C SER A 86 9.10 0.93 7.15
N ILE A 87 9.63 2.15 7.34
CA ILE A 87 11.02 2.37 7.75
C ILE A 87 11.25 1.79 9.15
N LEU A 88 10.37 2.11 10.10
CA LEU A 88 10.47 1.61 11.47
C LEU A 88 10.40 0.07 11.52
N TYR A 89 9.46 -0.53 10.79
CA TYR A 89 9.36 -1.99 10.66
C TYR A 89 10.66 -2.59 10.11
N THR A 90 11.22 -2.02 9.04
CA THR A 90 12.48 -2.50 8.45
C THR A 90 13.64 -2.39 9.43
N LEU A 91 13.73 -1.30 10.18
CA LEU A 91 14.75 -1.12 11.22
C LEU A 91 14.61 -2.15 12.35
N ILE A 92 13.40 -2.39 12.84
CA ILE A 92 13.13 -3.40 13.86
C ILE A 92 13.54 -4.79 13.36
N MET A 93 13.17 -5.15 12.12
CA MET A 93 13.54 -6.43 11.52
C MET A 93 15.05 -6.59 11.34
N ALA A 94 15.76 -5.52 10.92
CA ALA A 94 17.21 -5.53 10.81
C ALA A 94 17.90 -5.67 12.18
N LEU A 95 17.39 -4.99 13.22
CA LEU A 95 17.89 -5.11 14.58
C LEU A 95 17.67 -6.51 15.15
N LEU A 96 16.48 -7.10 14.96
CA LEU A 96 16.21 -8.48 15.35
C LEU A 96 17.14 -9.45 14.63
N SER A 97 17.33 -9.28 13.31
CA SER A 97 18.30 -10.07 12.55
C SER A 97 19.71 -9.96 13.14
N LYS A 98 20.14 -8.75 13.51
CA LYS A 98 21.48 -8.54 14.06
C LYS A 98 21.64 -9.15 15.45
N ILE A 99 20.63 -9.04 16.31
CA ILE A 99 20.69 -9.54 17.69
C ILE A 99 20.65 -11.08 17.72
N PHE A 100 19.79 -11.69 16.90
CA PHE A 100 19.52 -13.12 16.98
C PHE A 100 20.28 -13.96 15.95
N LEU A 101 20.58 -13.41 14.77
CA LEU A 101 21.22 -14.11 13.66
C LEU A 101 22.63 -13.58 13.35
N ASP A 102 23.10 -12.56 14.09
CA ASP A 102 24.36 -11.83 13.86
C ASP A 102 24.50 -11.17 12.47
N THR A 103 23.41 -11.11 11.69
CA THR A 103 23.38 -10.56 10.33
C THR A 103 22.56 -9.28 10.26
N TRP A 104 22.99 -8.33 9.44
CA TRP A 104 22.20 -7.13 9.13
C TRP A 104 21.11 -7.38 8.08
N ASN A 105 21.21 -8.49 7.36
CA ASN A 105 20.26 -8.85 6.30
C ASN A 105 19.25 -9.85 6.86
N PHE A 106 18.01 -9.39 7.00
CA PHE A 106 16.90 -10.26 7.34
C PHE A 106 16.52 -11.11 6.13
N ASP A 107 16.79 -12.41 6.22
CA ASP A 107 16.34 -13.41 5.26
C ASP A 107 15.50 -14.46 5.98
N LEU A 108 14.25 -14.63 5.55
CA LEU A 108 13.33 -15.63 6.11
C LEU A 108 13.87 -17.06 5.95
N THR A 109 14.75 -17.31 4.98
CA THR A 109 15.41 -18.61 4.83
C THR A 109 16.50 -18.85 5.88
N MET A 110 17.08 -17.79 6.46
CA MET A 110 18.04 -17.90 7.57
C MET A 110 17.38 -18.38 8.87
N LEU A 111 16.06 -18.22 9.03
CA LEU A 111 15.30 -18.81 10.15
C LEU A 111 15.15 -20.33 10.05
N HIS A 112 15.44 -20.92 8.88
CA HIS A 112 15.48 -22.37 8.66
C HIS A 112 16.88 -22.95 8.74
N LEU A 113 17.93 -22.13 8.63
CA LEU A 113 19.30 -22.56 8.89
C LEU A 113 19.45 -22.80 10.40
N GLU A 114 19.91 -23.98 10.77
CA GLU A 114 20.20 -24.38 12.15
C GLU A 114 21.26 -23.41 12.73
N SER A 115 20.80 -22.29 13.27
CA SER A 115 21.66 -21.43 14.07
C SER A 115 22.06 -22.23 15.31
N SER A 116 23.30 -22.06 15.77
CA SER A 116 23.84 -22.63 17.00
C SER A 116 23.13 -22.18 18.29
N GLN A 117 22.01 -21.46 18.18
CA GLN A 117 21.16 -21.06 19.30
C GLN A 117 20.22 -22.19 19.74
N ASP A 118 19.89 -22.16 21.03
CA ASP A 118 18.89 -23.03 21.63
C ASP A 118 17.54 -22.94 20.89
N LYS A 119 16.92 -24.10 20.64
CA LYS A 119 15.66 -24.23 19.87
C LYS A 119 14.54 -23.37 20.48
N GLY A 120 14.50 -23.25 21.81
CA GLY A 120 13.51 -22.41 22.50
C GLY A 120 13.59 -20.94 22.12
N THR A 121 14.79 -20.38 21.97
CA THR A 121 15.00 -18.97 21.59
C THR A 121 14.55 -18.68 20.16
N LEU A 122 14.81 -19.63 19.24
CA LEU A 122 14.39 -19.51 17.85
C LEU A 122 12.87 -19.58 17.67
N ASP A 123 12.19 -20.41 18.45
CA ASP A 123 10.73 -20.51 18.38
C ASP A 123 10.05 -19.24 18.90
N TRP A 124 10.55 -18.64 19.98
CA TRP A 124 10.06 -17.33 20.44
C TRP A 124 10.33 -16.21 19.42
N LEU A 125 11.50 -16.23 18.77
CA LEU A 125 11.82 -15.28 17.70
C LEU A 125 10.85 -15.40 16.51
N ARG A 126 10.51 -16.63 16.09
CA ARG A 126 9.53 -16.89 15.03
C ARG A 126 8.15 -16.34 15.38
N VAL A 127 7.69 -16.55 16.62
CA VAL A 127 6.42 -16.02 17.11
C VAL A 127 6.43 -14.48 17.11
N LEU A 128 7.51 -13.87 17.62
CA LEU A 128 7.66 -12.41 17.64
C LEU A 128 7.64 -11.82 16.23
N ILE A 129 8.39 -12.41 15.29
CA ILE A 129 8.41 -11.99 13.88
C ILE A 129 7.02 -12.12 13.26
N GLY A 130 6.32 -13.23 13.50
CA GLY A 130 4.96 -13.43 13.03
C GLY A 130 3.99 -12.35 13.55
N PHE A 131 4.09 -12.01 14.84
CA PHE A 131 3.27 -10.97 15.44
C PHE A 131 3.57 -9.57 14.86
N LEU A 132 4.85 -9.22 14.72
CA LEU A 132 5.28 -7.96 14.13
C LEU A 132 4.83 -7.83 12.67
N MET A 133 4.98 -8.91 11.88
CA MET A 133 4.54 -8.97 10.50
C MET A 133 3.03 -8.78 10.39
N MET A 134 2.24 -9.44 11.25
CA MET A 134 0.79 -9.28 11.29
C MET A 134 0.39 -7.84 11.65
N GLY A 135 1.02 -7.25 12.67
CA GLY A 135 0.79 -5.86 13.06
C GLY A 135 1.10 -4.88 11.92
N TYR A 136 2.20 -5.09 11.20
CA TYR A 136 2.58 -4.29 10.05
C TYR A 136 1.58 -4.42 8.89
N VAL A 137 1.13 -5.64 8.57
CA VAL A 137 0.11 -5.87 7.53
C VAL A 137 -1.20 -5.14 7.88
N LEU A 138 -1.65 -5.21 9.14
CA LEU A 138 -2.85 -4.50 9.59
C LEU A 138 -2.69 -2.97 9.46
N LEU A 139 -1.55 -2.44 9.90
CA LEU A 139 -1.22 -1.02 9.76
C LEU A 139 -1.22 -0.58 8.29
N TYR A 140 -0.63 -1.40 7.41
CA TYR A 140 -0.56 -1.17 5.98
C TYR A 140 -1.97 -1.07 5.36
N PHE A 141 -2.82 -2.06 5.61
CA PHE A 141 -4.21 -2.06 5.13
C PHE A 141 -5.03 -0.90 5.67
N TYR A 142 -4.85 -0.55 6.95
CA TYR A 142 -5.53 0.58 7.58
C TYR A 142 -5.14 1.92 6.92
N CYS A 143 -3.86 2.15 6.69
CA CYS A 143 -3.40 3.39 6.06
C CYS A 143 -3.89 3.49 4.61
N ILE A 144 -3.84 2.40 3.84
CA ILE A 144 -4.36 2.39 2.47
C ILE A 144 -5.86 2.65 2.44
N TYR A 145 -6.63 2.05 3.37
CA TYR A 145 -8.05 2.35 3.50
C TYR A 145 -8.30 3.85 3.71
N LYS A 146 -7.56 4.47 4.63
CA LYS A 146 -7.68 5.91 4.88
C LYS A 146 -7.31 6.75 3.66
N ILE A 147 -6.23 6.40 2.95
CA ILE A 147 -5.86 7.05 1.68
C ILE A 147 -6.99 6.91 0.65
N ALA A 148 -7.53 5.71 0.46
CA ALA A 148 -8.63 5.46 -0.48
C ALA A 148 -9.92 6.23 -0.11
N SER A 149 -10.22 6.34 1.18
CA SER A 149 -11.34 7.13 1.69
C SER A 149 -11.15 8.63 1.43
N GLU A 150 -9.96 9.17 1.66
CA GLU A 150 -9.65 10.58 1.38
C GLU A 150 -9.68 10.87 -0.13
N LEU A 151 -9.16 9.96 -0.97
CA LEU A 151 -9.26 10.06 -2.43
C LEU A 151 -10.71 10.02 -2.92
N THR A 152 -11.54 9.15 -2.32
CA THR A 152 -12.99 9.10 -2.59
C THR A 152 -13.66 10.41 -2.20
N GLY A 153 -13.31 10.99 -1.05
CA GLY A 153 -13.83 12.28 -0.61
C GLY A 153 -13.43 13.44 -1.53
N LEU A 154 -12.18 13.45 -2.00
CA LEU A 154 -11.67 14.50 -2.91
C LEU A 154 -12.28 14.43 -4.30
N SER A 155 -12.51 13.22 -4.82
CA SER A 155 -12.99 13.00 -6.19
C SER A 155 -14.51 12.87 -6.30
N GLY A 156 -15.19 12.51 -5.21
CA GLY A 156 -16.57 12.04 -5.22
C GLY A 156 -16.76 10.64 -5.81
N ASP A 157 -15.68 9.97 -6.25
CA ASP A 157 -15.73 8.69 -6.93
C ASP A 157 -15.45 7.52 -5.97
N LYS A 158 -16.42 6.61 -5.85
CA LYS A 158 -16.35 5.42 -4.97
C LYS A 158 -15.41 4.35 -5.51
N LEU A 159 -14.85 4.49 -6.71
CA LEU A 159 -13.94 3.50 -7.31
C LEU A 159 -12.67 3.28 -6.48
N PHE A 160 -12.13 4.29 -5.80
CA PHE A 160 -10.96 4.12 -4.93
C PHE A 160 -11.26 3.16 -3.77
N LEU A 161 -12.37 3.39 -3.07
CA LEU A 161 -12.79 2.53 -1.96
C LEU A 161 -13.19 1.12 -2.44
N THR A 162 -13.81 1.03 -3.62
CA THR A 162 -14.23 -0.23 -4.23
C THR A 162 -13.00 -1.06 -4.63
N GLY A 163 -12.04 -0.44 -5.32
CA GLY A 163 -10.78 -1.09 -5.70
C GLY A 163 -10.00 -1.57 -4.47
N TYR A 164 -9.91 -0.74 -3.42
CA TYR A 164 -9.31 -1.15 -2.14
C TYR A 164 -9.98 -2.40 -1.55
N LYS A 165 -11.32 -2.42 -1.47
CA LYS A 165 -12.06 -3.56 -0.90
C LYS A 165 -11.82 -4.85 -1.66
N ILE A 166 -11.78 -4.77 -3.00
CA ILE A 166 -11.48 -5.92 -3.85
C ILE A 166 -10.05 -6.42 -3.56
N VAL A 167 -9.05 -5.53 -3.56
CA VAL A 167 -7.65 -5.91 -3.26
C VAL A 167 -7.52 -6.52 -1.86
N ALA A 168 -8.15 -5.93 -0.84
CA ALA A 168 -8.10 -6.43 0.52
C ALA A 168 -8.75 -7.81 0.66
N PHE A 169 -9.93 -8.01 0.09
CA PHE A 169 -10.61 -9.31 0.08
C PHE A 169 -9.76 -10.37 -0.62
N CYS A 170 -9.20 -10.05 -1.79
CA CYS A 170 -8.38 -10.97 -2.55
C CYS A 170 -7.04 -11.27 -1.87
N PHE A 171 -6.45 -10.32 -1.14
CA PHE A 171 -5.27 -10.57 -0.31
C PHE A 171 -5.56 -11.58 0.81
N VAL A 172 -6.72 -11.46 1.47
CA VAL A 172 -7.16 -12.44 2.49
C VAL A 172 -7.34 -13.81 1.86
N LEU A 173 -7.93 -13.91 0.66
CA LEU A 173 -8.03 -15.17 -0.08
C LEU A 173 -6.67 -15.81 -0.38
N VAL A 174 -5.68 -15.02 -0.80
CA VAL A 174 -4.31 -15.52 -1.00
C VAL A 174 -3.72 -16.03 0.33
N GLY A 175 -3.92 -15.30 1.43
CA GLY A 175 -3.49 -15.72 2.77
C GLY A 175 -4.11 -17.04 3.22
N ILE A 176 -5.41 -17.23 3.02
CA ILE A 176 -6.10 -18.50 3.28
C ILE A 176 -5.53 -19.61 2.38
N GLY A 177 -5.29 -19.32 1.10
CA GLY A 177 -4.64 -20.25 0.17
C GLY A 177 -3.27 -20.71 0.66
N LEU A 178 -2.44 -19.79 1.16
CA LEU A 178 -1.12 -20.10 1.74
C LEU A 178 -1.24 -21.02 2.97
N LEU A 179 -2.21 -20.77 3.85
CA LEU A 179 -2.47 -21.66 5.00
C LEU A 179 -2.93 -23.05 4.57
N LEU A 180 -3.68 -23.15 3.47
CA LEU A 180 -4.19 -24.43 2.96
C LEU A 180 -3.16 -25.23 2.17
N LEU A 181 -2.01 -24.64 1.79
CA LEU A 181 -0.93 -25.38 1.12
C LEU A 181 -0.43 -26.58 1.94
N THR A 182 -0.55 -26.52 3.26
CA THR A 182 -0.16 -27.61 4.18
C THR A 182 -1.13 -28.80 4.15
N PHE A 183 -2.37 -28.60 3.69
CA PHE A 183 -3.43 -29.62 3.72
C PHE A 183 -3.85 -30.09 2.32
N SER A 184 -3.96 -29.17 1.35
CA SER A 184 -4.40 -29.49 -0.01
C SER A 184 -3.80 -28.51 -1.02
N VAL A 185 -2.75 -28.99 -1.71
CA VAL A 185 -2.01 -28.19 -2.70
C VAL A 185 -2.91 -27.75 -3.86
N GLY A 186 -3.83 -28.61 -4.33
CA GLY A 186 -4.70 -28.31 -5.46
C GLY A 186 -5.67 -27.17 -5.17
N PHE A 187 -6.37 -27.25 -4.03
CA PHE A 187 -7.34 -26.22 -3.63
C PHE A 187 -6.66 -24.90 -3.24
N ALA A 188 -5.51 -24.97 -2.57
CA ALA A 188 -4.69 -23.81 -2.24
C ALA A 188 -4.25 -23.03 -3.50
N LYS A 189 -3.76 -23.74 -4.53
CA LYS A 189 -3.34 -23.11 -5.80
C LYS A 189 -4.50 -22.40 -6.50
N ILE A 190 -5.70 -22.99 -6.48
CA ILE A 190 -6.90 -22.37 -7.07
C ILE A 190 -7.23 -21.07 -6.33
N LEU A 191 -7.29 -21.10 -5.00
CA LEU A 191 -7.57 -19.91 -4.17
C LEU A 191 -6.54 -18.80 -4.38
N MET A 192 -5.25 -19.14 -4.38
CA MET A 192 -4.18 -18.17 -4.63
C MET A 192 -4.26 -17.57 -6.04
N THR A 193 -4.63 -18.37 -7.05
CA THR A 193 -4.78 -17.88 -8.43
C THR A 193 -5.97 -16.93 -8.55
N PHE A 194 -7.14 -17.30 -8.03
CA PHE A 194 -8.30 -16.40 -8.01
C PHE A 194 -8.03 -15.13 -7.21
N GLY A 195 -7.35 -15.25 -6.07
CA GLY A 195 -6.89 -14.12 -5.28
C GLY A 195 -5.97 -13.19 -6.08
N GLY A 196 -4.95 -13.73 -6.75
CA GLY A 196 -4.03 -12.95 -7.59
C GLY A 196 -4.74 -12.20 -8.73
N ILE A 197 -5.61 -12.89 -9.48
CA ILE A 197 -6.42 -12.28 -10.56
C ILE A 197 -7.34 -11.19 -9.99
N GLY A 198 -8.00 -11.46 -8.86
CA GLY A 198 -8.87 -10.51 -8.21
C GLY A 198 -8.13 -9.25 -7.70
N MET A 199 -6.92 -9.40 -7.17
CA MET A 199 -6.07 -8.26 -6.79
C MET A 199 -5.74 -7.39 -8.01
N ILE A 200 -5.39 -7.99 -9.15
CA ILE A 200 -5.14 -7.26 -10.41
C ILE A 200 -6.39 -6.49 -10.83
N GLY A 201 -7.56 -7.13 -10.81
CA GLY A 201 -8.84 -6.47 -11.09
C GLY A 201 -9.11 -5.29 -10.14
N GLY A 202 -8.86 -5.48 -8.85
CA GLY A 202 -8.99 -4.42 -7.84
C GLY A 202 -8.05 -3.23 -8.08
N PHE A 203 -6.81 -3.48 -8.51
CA PHE A 203 -5.88 -2.41 -8.91
C PHE A 203 -6.36 -1.66 -10.14
N PHE A 204 -6.90 -2.34 -11.16
CA PHE A 204 -7.47 -1.65 -12.33
C PHE A 204 -8.67 -0.77 -11.96
N VAL A 205 -9.54 -1.25 -11.07
CA VAL A 205 -10.65 -0.44 -10.52
C VAL A 205 -10.10 0.79 -9.79
N PHE A 206 -9.07 0.62 -8.95
CA PHE A 206 -8.43 1.73 -8.24
C PHE A 206 -7.81 2.76 -9.20
N ILE A 207 -7.07 2.30 -10.22
CA ILE A 207 -6.46 3.15 -11.26
C ILE A 207 -7.53 3.90 -12.07
N SER A 208 -8.66 3.24 -12.37
CA SER A 208 -9.76 3.89 -13.09
C SER A 208 -10.34 5.10 -12.34
N GLY A 209 -10.30 5.07 -10.99
CA GLY A 209 -10.60 6.22 -10.15
C GLY A 209 -9.67 7.41 -10.41
N PHE A 210 -8.37 7.16 -10.60
CA PHE A 210 -7.43 8.23 -10.96
C PHE A 210 -7.74 8.83 -12.32
N PHE A 211 -8.05 8.02 -13.34
CA PHE A 211 -8.44 8.54 -14.66
C PHE A 211 -9.69 9.43 -14.63
N ARG A 212 -10.64 9.13 -13.72
CA ARG A 212 -11.86 9.91 -13.52
C ARG A 212 -11.67 11.13 -12.63
N LEU A 213 -10.50 11.29 -12.02
CA LEU A 213 -10.12 12.46 -11.25
C LEU A 213 -9.92 13.66 -12.18
N LYS A 214 -11.04 14.26 -12.59
CA LYS A 214 -11.13 15.48 -13.42
C LYS A 214 -11.36 16.74 -12.59
N GLN A 215 -11.81 16.55 -11.35
CA GLN A 215 -12.12 17.60 -10.39
C GLN A 215 -11.64 17.19 -9.00
N ILE A 216 -11.14 18.17 -8.24
CA ILE A 216 -10.94 18.03 -6.80
C ILE A 216 -11.97 18.92 -6.12
N THR A 217 -12.66 18.33 -5.15
CA THR A 217 -13.68 18.97 -4.31
C THR A 217 -13.03 19.33 -2.98
N TYR A 218 -13.01 20.61 -2.61
CA TYR A 218 -12.63 21.01 -1.25
C TYR A 218 -13.56 22.09 -0.71
N SER A 219 -13.82 22.00 0.60
CA SER A 219 -14.69 22.88 1.36
C SER A 219 -13.90 24.08 1.90
N ILE A 220 -14.26 25.31 1.49
CA ILE A 220 -13.73 26.52 2.14
C ILE A 220 -14.78 27.07 3.13
N PRO A 221 -14.39 27.44 4.37
CA PRO A 221 -15.26 28.21 5.26
C PRO A 221 -15.49 29.63 4.71
N TYR A 222 -16.75 30.06 4.65
CA TYR A 222 -17.21 31.30 4.00
C TYR A 222 -16.46 32.59 4.40
N GLN A 223 -15.90 32.64 5.61
CA GLN A 223 -15.24 33.85 6.15
C GLN A 223 -14.03 34.31 5.32
N VAL A 224 -13.30 33.40 4.68
CA VAL A 224 -12.09 33.74 3.88
C VAL A 224 -12.45 34.40 2.54
N CYS A 225 -13.70 34.26 2.06
CA CYS A 225 -14.08 34.78 0.74
C CYS A 225 -14.43 36.28 0.75
N ASN A 226 -14.55 36.91 1.92
CA ASN A 226 -14.94 38.31 2.06
C ASN A 226 -13.78 39.25 2.44
N GLU A 227 -12.62 38.73 2.86
CA GLU A 227 -11.45 39.58 3.16
C GLU A 227 -10.77 40.12 1.88
N ASP A 228 -10.97 39.48 0.72
CA ASP A 228 -10.47 39.96 -0.58
C ASP A 228 -11.37 41.01 -1.25
N LYS A 229 -12.36 41.57 -0.53
CA LYS A 229 -13.32 42.57 -1.07
C LYS A 229 -13.36 43.90 -0.31
N THR A 230 -12.41 44.15 0.60
CA THR A 230 -12.26 45.44 1.30
C THR A 230 -10.89 46.03 1.07
#